data_AF-A0A522IY09-F1
#
_entry.id   AF-A0A522IY09-F1
#
_cell.length_a   1.000
_cell.length_b   1.000
_cell.length_c   1.000
_cell.angle_alpha   90.00
_cell.angle_beta   90.00
_cell.angle_gamma   90.00
#
_symmetry.space_group_name_H-M   'P 1'
#
loop_
_entity.id
_entity.type
_entity.pdbx_description
1 polymer ?
#
loop_
_entity_poly.entity_id
_entity_poly.type
_entity_poly.pdbx_seq_one_letter_code
_entity_poly.pdbx_strand_id
1 'polypeptide(L)'
;MTLAEQLQRDRLLNAVNMTHARFRALLATALAATQRAQSGLPVVDDIRILCADISLMQGWLEGESLAVSSGAPQQSGAPDDQAGAVSGPVVH
;
A
#
# COMPACT_ATOMS: atom_id res chain seq x y z
N MET A 1 -13.31 -13.06 -26.27
CA MET A 1 -12.37 -12.56 -25.25
C MET A 1 -11.01 -13.15 -25.55
N THR A 2 -10.02 -12.30 -25.83
CA THR A 2 -8.64 -12.71 -26.16
C THR A 2 -7.84 -12.98 -24.88
N LEU A 3 -6.71 -13.70 -25.00
CA LEU A 3 -5.79 -13.93 -23.87
C LEU A 3 -5.28 -12.59 -23.28
N ALA A 4 -5.03 -11.60 -24.14
CA ALA A 4 -4.61 -10.26 -23.71
C ALA A 4 -5.70 -9.55 -22.89
N GLU A 5 -6.96 -9.63 -23.31
CA GLU A 5 -8.10 -9.07 -22.58
C GLU A 5 -8.30 -9.76 -21.22
N GLN A 6 -8.08 -11.08 -21.16
CA GLN A 6 -8.16 -11.85 -19.92
C GLN A 6 -7.09 -11.40 -18.91
N LEU A 7 -5.83 -11.33 -19.35
CA LEU A 7 -4.72 -10.87 -18.51
C LEU A 7 -4.92 -9.42 -18.05
N GLN A 8 -5.44 -8.54 -18.90
CA GLN A 8 -5.74 -7.17 -18.53
C GLN A 8 -6.86 -7.08 -17.48
N ARG A 9 -7.91 -7.89 -17.62
CA ARG A 9 -8.98 -7.99 -16.62
C ARG A 9 -8.44 -8.50 -15.29
N ASP A 10 -7.63 -9.55 -15.28
CA ASP A 10 -7.09 -10.13 -14.05
C ASP A 10 -6.16 -9.14 -13.34
N ARG A 11 -5.37 -8.36 -14.09
CA ARG A 11 -4.56 -7.26 -13.54
C ARG A 11 -5.41 -6.20 -12.87
N LEU A 12 -6.46 -5.72 -13.53
CA LEU A 12 -7.37 -4.72 -12.95
C LEU A 12 -8.05 -5.24 -11.68
N LEU A 13 -8.52 -6.49 -11.69
CA LEU A 13 -9.12 -7.11 -10.51
C LEU A 13 -8.11 -7.25 -9.37
N ASN A 14 -6.87 -7.64 -9.68
CA ASN A 14 -5.79 -7.72 -8.69
C ASN A 14 -5.47 -6.34 -8.08
N ALA A 15 -5.37 -5.30 -8.92
CA ALA A 15 -5.15 -3.93 -8.45
C ALA A 15 -6.30 -3.46 -7.55
N VAL A 16 -7.55 -3.70 -7.93
CA VAL A 16 -8.71 -3.36 -7.08
C VAL A 16 -8.68 -4.11 -5.74
N ASN A 17 -8.38 -5.41 -5.74
CA ASN A 17 -8.31 -6.22 -4.53
C ASN A 17 -7.19 -5.74 -3.59
N MET A 18 -6.01 -5.43 -4.12
CA MET A 18 -4.88 -4.89 -3.35
C MET A 18 -5.19 -3.51 -2.77
N THR A 19 -5.80 -2.63 -3.58
CA THR A 19 -6.25 -1.29 -3.14
C THR A 19 -7.21 -1.41 -1.96
N HIS A 20 -8.19 -2.31 -2.08
CA HIS A 20 -9.17 -2.55 -1.03
C HIS A 20 -8.52 -3.11 0.25
N ALA A 21 -7.66 -4.12 0.14
CA ALA A 21 -6.97 -4.69 1.29
C ALA A 21 -6.16 -3.63 2.06
N ARG A 22 -5.46 -2.76 1.34
CA ARG A 22 -4.67 -1.67 1.93
C ARG A 22 -5.52 -0.60 2.57
N PHE A 23 -6.63 -0.20 1.95
CA PHE A 23 -7.55 0.76 2.55
C PHE A 23 -8.14 0.22 3.87
N ARG A 24 -8.46 -1.07 3.93
CA ARG A 24 -8.90 -1.72 5.18
C ARG A 24 -7.82 -1.71 6.26
N ALA A 25 -6.56 -1.96 5.89
CA ALA A 25 -5.45 -1.91 6.83
C ALA A 25 -5.24 -0.49 7.39
N LEU A 26 -5.25 0.53 6.52
CA LEU A 26 -5.18 1.94 6.91
C LEU A 26 -6.30 2.32 7.89
N LEU A 27 -7.55 1.94 7.59
CA LEU A 27 -8.68 2.19 8.48
C LEU A 27 -8.52 1.51 9.84
N ALA A 28 -8.03 0.27 9.86
CA ALA A 28 -7.78 -0.45 11.11
C ALA A 28 -6.72 0.25 11.96
N THR A 29 -5.62 0.71 11.35
CA THR A 29 -4.57 1.47 12.02
C THR A 29 -5.09 2.79 12.56
N ALA A 30 -5.90 3.52 11.79
CA ALA A 30 -6.52 4.78 12.22
C ALA A 30 -7.49 4.58 13.41
N LEU A 31 -8.27 3.51 13.39
CA LEU A 31 -9.14 3.15 14.51
C LEU A 31 -8.35 2.80 15.76
N ALA A 32 -7.29 2.00 15.64
CA ALA A 32 -6.41 1.64 16.75
C ALA A 32 -5.68 2.87 17.35
N ALA A 33 -5.24 3.81 16.51
CA ALA A 33 -4.68 5.08 16.94
C ALA A 33 -5.72 5.91 17.69
N THR A 34 -6.96 5.99 17.17
CA THR A 34 -8.05 6.73 17.81
C THR A 34 -8.37 6.19 19.21
N GLN A 35 -8.45 4.86 19.36
CA GLN A 35 -8.69 4.21 20.64
C GLN A 35 -7.56 4.48 21.66
N ARG A 36 -6.31 4.49 21.21
CA ARG A 36 -5.17 4.86 22.05
C ARG A 36 -5.17 6.32 22.46
N ALA A 37 -5.47 7.23 21.54
CA ALA A 37 -5.62 8.65 21.84
C ALA A 37 -6.71 8.89 22.89
N GLN A 38 -7.86 8.21 22.77
CA GLN A 38 -8.94 8.26 23.77
C GLN A 38 -8.51 7.74 25.15
N SER A 39 -7.54 6.83 25.19
CA SER A 39 -6.94 6.30 26.41
C SER A 39 -5.81 7.19 26.97
N GLY A 40 -5.54 8.35 26.35
CA GLY A 40 -4.47 9.26 26.75
C GLY A 40 -3.05 8.81 26.37
N LEU A 41 -2.93 7.80 25.50
CA LEU A 41 -1.63 7.28 25.04
C LEU A 41 -1.12 8.10 23.85
N PRO A 42 0.21 8.25 23.69
CA PRO A 42 0.79 8.94 22.54
C PRO A 42 0.52 8.16 21.24
N VAL A 43 0.17 8.89 20.18
CA VAL A 43 -0.19 8.33 18.85
C VAL A 43 0.62 8.90 17.69
N VAL A 44 1.69 9.63 17.98
CA VAL A 44 2.53 10.28 16.96
C VAL A 44 3.11 9.26 15.98
N ASP A 45 3.58 8.12 16.46
CA ASP A 45 4.14 7.08 15.59
C ASP A 45 3.08 6.41 14.73
N ASP A 46 1.85 6.27 15.24
CA ASP A 46 0.74 5.72 14.45
C ASP A 46 0.35 6.65 13.31
N ILE A 47 0.33 7.96 13.59
CA ILE A 47 0.08 8.98 12.58
C ILE A 47 1.19 8.96 11.53
N ARG A 48 2.46 8.82 11.93
CA ARG A 48 3.58 8.70 10.99
C ARG A 48 3.46 7.47 10.10
N ILE A 49 3.10 6.31 10.66
CA ILE A 49 2.88 5.07 9.91
C ILE A 49 1.72 5.26 8.91
N LEU A 50 0.60 5.84 9.37
CA LEU A 50 -0.55 6.14 8.50
C LEU A 50 -0.15 7.06 7.33
N CYS A 51 0.60 8.13 7.58
CA CYS A 51 1.07 9.03 6.54
C CYS A 51 1.99 8.32 5.54
N ALA A 52 2.92 7.50 6.03
CA ALA A 52 3.82 6.72 5.17
C ALA A 52 3.04 5.75 4.28
N ASP A 53 2.09 5.00 4.85
CA ASP A 53 1.26 4.05 4.11
C ASP A 53 0.37 4.75 3.06
N ILE A 54 -0.18 5.93 3.38
CA ILE A 54 -0.95 6.74 2.43
C ILE A 54 -0.07 7.20 1.26
N SER A 55 1.14 7.69 1.52
CA SER A 55 2.06 8.12 0.45
C SER A 55 2.49 6.95 -0.45
N LEU A 56 2.76 5.78 0.13
CA LEU A 56 3.07 4.57 -0.62
C LEU A 56 1.88 4.10 -1.47
N MET A 57 0.67 4.16 -0.91
CA MET A 57 -0.55 3.83 -1.64
C MET A 57 -0.81 4.81 -2.79
N GLN A 58 -0.59 6.11 -2.59
CA GLN A 58 -0.74 7.12 -3.62
C GLN A 58 0.24 6.88 -4.78
N GLY A 59 1.53 6.70 -4.49
CA GLY A 59 2.53 6.45 -5.53
C GLY A 59 2.26 5.17 -6.31
N TRP A 60 1.81 4.12 -5.63
CA TRP A 60 1.42 2.87 -6.29
C TRP A 60 0.18 3.05 -7.19
N LEU A 61 -0.86 3.75 -6.73
CA LEU A 61 -2.06 4.02 -7.55
C LEU A 61 -1.75 4.88 -8.78
N GLU A 62 -0.87 5.87 -8.65
CA GLU A 62 -0.39 6.69 -9.76
C GLU A 62 0.38 5.83 -10.78
N GLY A 63 1.24 4.91 -10.30
CA GLY A 63 1.95 3.94 -11.13
C GLY A 63 1.03 2.98 -11.86
N GLU A 64 0.01 2.43 -11.18
CA GLU A 64 -0.99 1.54 -11.79
C GLU A 64 -1.83 2.28 -12.84
N SER A 65 -2.27 3.51 -12.55
CA SER A 65 -3.00 4.35 -13.49
C SER A 65 -2.19 4.58 -14.78
N LEU A 66 -0.91 4.92 -14.64
CA LEU A 66 0.00 5.11 -15.76
C LEU A 66 0.22 3.81 -16.56
N ALA A 67 0.41 2.68 -15.88
CA ALA A 67 0.60 1.38 -16.51
C ALA A 67 -0.64 0.95 -17.32
N VAL A 68 -1.84 1.16 -16.77
CA VAL A 68 -3.11 0.90 -17.46
C VAL A 68 -3.29 1.80 -18.67
N SER A 69 -2.97 3.09 -18.58
CA SER A 69 -3.10 4.04 -19.70
C SER A 69 -2.07 3.82 -20.82
N SER A 70 -0.88 3.34 -20.50
CA SER A 70 0.22 3.14 -21.46
C SER A 70 0.30 1.73 -22.06
N GLY A 71 -0.44 0.77 -21.51
CA GLY A 71 -0.29 -0.65 -21.85
C GLY A 71 1.06 -1.23 -21.42
N ALA A 72 1.84 -0.51 -20.61
CA ALA A 72 3.13 -0.94 -20.11
C ALA A 72 2.98 -2.07 -19.08
N PRO A 73 3.95 -2.99 -18.98
CA PRO A 73 3.96 -3.99 -17.93
C PRO A 73 4.04 -3.30 -16.56
N GLN A 74 3.24 -3.82 -15.62
CA GLN A 74 3.15 -3.36 -14.24
C GLN A 74 4.55 -3.33 -13.59
N GLN A 75 4.93 -2.23 -12.94
CA GLN A 75 6.11 -2.22 -12.08
C GLN A 75 5.80 -3.08 -10.85
N SER A 76 6.22 -4.34 -10.92
CA SER A 76 6.08 -5.31 -9.83
C SER A 76 6.87 -4.80 -8.63
N GLY A 77 6.13 -4.33 -7.64
CA GLY A 77 6.65 -3.80 -6.39
C GLY A 77 5.51 -3.22 -5.59
N ALA A 78 4.63 -4.08 -5.09
CA ALA A 78 3.76 -3.65 -4.00
C ALA A 78 4.69 -3.17 -2.86
N PRO A 79 4.39 -2.04 -2.20
CA PRO A 79 5.28 -1.46 -1.18
C PRO A 79 5.66 -2.37 0.00
N ASP A 80 5.03 -3.55 0.13
CA ASP A 80 5.41 -4.59 1.09
C ASP A 80 6.84 -5.13 0.86
N ASP A 81 7.37 -5.10 -0.36
CA ASP A 81 8.72 -5.62 -0.66
C ASP A 81 9.86 -4.72 -0.15
N GLN A 82 9.57 -3.51 0.35
CA GLN A 82 10.59 -2.60 0.88
C GLN A 82 10.58 -2.45 2.40
N ALA A 83 9.60 -3.03 3.12
CA ALA A 83 9.56 -2.97 4.57
C ALA A 83 10.55 -3.94 5.27
N GLY A 84 11.19 -4.85 4.52
CA GLY A 84 12.11 -5.87 5.05
C GLY A 84 13.60 -5.52 5.04
N ALA A 85 14.03 -4.38 4.49
CA ALA A 85 15.45 -4.09 4.23
C ALA A 85 16.15 -3.16 5.24
N VAL A 86 15.60 -2.98 6.45
CA VAL A 86 16.34 -2.34 7.56
C VAL A 86 16.31 -3.26 8.78
N SER A 87 16.99 -4.39 8.66
CA SER A 87 17.42 -5.19 9.82
C SER A 87 18.92 -5.44 9.72
N GLY A 88 19.65 -4.75 10.60
CA GLY A 88 21.06 -4.96 10.85
C GLY A 88 21.62 -3.82 11.71
N PRO A 89 21.80 -3.99 13.03
CA PRO A 89 22.62 -3.08 13.79
C PRO A 89 24.07 -3.24 13.30
N VAL A 90 24.72 -2.15 12.90
CA VAL A 90 26.18 -2.10 12.84
C VAL A 90 26.66 -2.20 14.28
N VAL A 91 27.12 -3.39 14.67
CA VAL A 91 27.82 -3.60 15.94
C VAL A 91 29.30 -3.47 15.64
N HIS A 92 29.87 -2.37 16.14
CA HIS A 92 31.29 -2.02 16.32
C HIS A 92 32.26 -2.15 15.14
#